data_AF-A0A4Q0Y2B6-F1
#
_entry.id   AF-A0A4Q0Y2B6-F1
#
_cell.length_a   1.000
_cell.length_b   1.000
_cell.length_c   1.000
_cell.angle_alpha   90.00
_cell.angle_beta   90.00
_cell.angle_gamma   90.00
#
_symmetry.space_group_name_H-M   'P 1'
#
loop_
_entity.id
_entity.type
_entity.pdbx_description
1 polymer ?
#
loop_
_entity_poly.entity_id
_entity_poly.type
_entity_poly.pdbx_seq_one_letter_code
_entity_poly.pdbx_strand_id
1 'polypeptide(L)'
;ESFTKINIGPVDITKESESSIELMKNSSLENAIVKLAFITYCPNLKNLDKESREHLSSAFSRTVGSSMLLEDGRVAAETKGTVELSGDAFEEKVKEEVHSRYAKDIQNCIKANIIPAFIQFITDHTITKDFLNDLCIQSNIVPRDRATIWAEGLYFGFERNFLVSTHLLIPQVEYLIRTLLKQAGVRTTVMEQGSAIEVEKGLNTLLDTPDIKSLLDNNILEELKHLLTYK
;
A
#
# COMPACT_ATOMS: atom_id res chain seq x y z
N GLU A 1 9.79 17.13 35.08
CA GLU A 1 8.47 17.58 34.60
C GLU A 1 7.64 16.36 34.25
N SER A 2 6.37 16.32 34.65
CA SER A 2 5.47 15.19 34.40
C SER A 2 4.80 15.38 33.05
N PHE A 3 5.15 14.56 32.05
CA PHE A 3 4.47 14.57 30.75
C PHE A 3 3.04 14.02 30.92
N THR A 4 2.04 14.82 30.55
CA THR A 4 0.64 14.38 30.51
C THR A 4 0.45 13.41 29.34
N LYS A 5 0.15 12.14 29.63
CA LYS A 5 -0.29 11.19 28.61
C LYS A 5 -1.71 11.56 28.17
N ILE A 6 -1.87 12.01 26.94
CA ILE A 6 -3.19 12.17 26.31
C ILE A 6 -3.56 10.81 25.72
N ASN A 7 -4.54 10.15 26.32
CA ASN A 7 -5.09 8.90 25.79
C ASN A 7 -6.30 9.24 24.90
N ILE A 8 -6.10 9.18 23.58
CA ILE A 8 -7.19 9.27 22.63
C ILE A 8 -7.78 7.85 22.56
N GLY A 9 -9.06 7.70 22.90
CA GLY A 9 -9.75 6.41 22.82
C GLY A 9 -9.69 5.81 21.40
N PRO A 10 -10.02 4.51 21.24
CA PRO A 10 -10.02 3.88 19.93
C PRO A 10 -10.92 4.66 18.96
N VAL A 11 -10.46 4.80 17.71
CA VAL A 11 -11.26 5.42 16.64
C VAL A 11 -12.52 4.57 16.44
N ASP A 12 -13.70 5.19 16.57
CA ASP A 12 -14.96 4.54 16.25
C ASP A 12 -15.08 4.44 14.72
N ILE A 13 -15.08 3.20 14.22
CA ILE A 13 -15.16 2.85 12.79
C ILE A 13 -16.44 2.10 12.44
N THR A 14 -17.42 2.09 13.36
CA THR A 14 -18.62 1.24 13.25
C THR A 14 -19.43 1.58 12.01
N LYS A 15 -19.63 2.87 11.75
CA LYS A 15 -20.42 3.36 10.62
C LYS A 15 -19.80 3.02 9.27
N GLU A 16 -18.48 3.19 9.16
CA GLU A 16 -17.70 2.87 7.96
C GLU A 16 -17.74 1.36 7.68
N SER A 17 -17.64 0.55 8.74
CA SER A 17 -17.71 -0.91 8.66
C SER A 17 -19.08 -1.39 8.21
N GLU A 18 -20.16 -0.84 8.78
CA GLU A 18 -21.53 -1.13 8.36
C GLU A 18 -21.77 -0.75 6.90
N SER A 19 -21.32 0.45 6.49
CA SER A 19 -21.44 0.90 5.10
C SER A 19 -20.72 -0.04 4.13
N SER A 20 -19.54 -0.53 4.50
CA SER A 20 -18.74 -1.44 3.67
C SER A 20 -19.37 -2.82 3.53
N ILE A 21 -20.03 -3.31 4.59
CA ILE A 21 -20.82 -4.54 4.57
C ILE A 21 -22.06 -4.38 3.67
N GLU A 22 -22.84 -3.31 3.86
CA GLU A 22 -24.04 -3.05 3.05
C GLU A 22 -23.73 -2.90 1.57
N LEU A 23 -22.55 -2.35 1.23
CA LEU A 23 -22.11 -2.21 -0.15
C LEU A 23 -21.94 -3.57 -0.86
N MET A 24 -21.60 -4.63 -0.13
CA MET A 24 -21.45 -5.98 -0.68
C MET A 24 -22.75 -6.75 -0.77
N LYS A 25 -23.65 -6.60 0.20
CA LYS A 25 -24.92 -7.32 0.25
C LYS A 25 -25.72 -7.18 -1.05
N ASN A 26 -26.43 -8.25 -1.41
CA ASN A 26 -27.31 -8.32 -2.59
C ASN A 26 -26.61 -8.01 -3.94
N SER A 27 -25.28 -8.12 -3.99
CA SER A 27 -24.52 -7.96 -5.23
C SER A 27 -24.38 -9.29 -5.95
N SER A 28 -24.31 -9.27 -7.30
CA SER A 28 -23.80 -10.43 -8.03
C SER A 28 -22.29 -10.57 -7.78
N LEU A 29 -21.73 -11.75 -8.06
CA LEU A 29 -20.31 -12.03 -7.90
C LEU A 29 -19.42 -11.00 -8.63
N GLU A 30 -19.76 -10.70 -9.88
CA GLU A 30 -19.00 -9.80 -10.74
C GLU A 30 -19.01 -8.38 -10.19
N ASN A 31 -20.18 -7.91 -9.74
CA ASN A 31 -20.32 -6.58 -9.14
C ASN A 31 -19.61 -6.51 -7.78
N ALA A 32 -19.72 -7.56 -6.97
CA ALA A 32 -19.07 -7.63 -5.67
C ALA A 32 -17.55 -7.62 -5.79
N ILE A 33 -16.97 -8.29 -6.80
CA ILE A 33 -15.52 -8.24 -7.08
C ILE A 33 -15.08 -6.83 -7.44
N VAL A 34 -15.80 -6.16 -8.34
CA VAL A 34 -15.46 -4.80 -8.75
C VAL A 34 -15.53 -3.87 -7.53
N LYS A 35 -16.61 -3.95 -6.77
CA LYS A 35 -16.78 -3.18 -5.54
C LYS A 35 -15.66 -3.44 -4.53
N LEU A 36 -15.26 -4.69 -4.34
CA LEU A 36 -14.17 -5.06 -3.43
C LEU A 36 -12.82 -4.53 -3.93
N ALA A 37 -12.56 -4.58 -5.24
CA ALA A 37 -11.35 -4.03 -5.85
C ALA A 37 -11.23 -2.51 -5.68
N PHE A 38 -12.35 -1.80 -5.57
CA PHE A 38 -12.42 -0.34 -5.39
C PHE A 38 -12.92 0.07 -4.00
N ILE A 39 -12.92 -0.84 -3.02
CA ILE A 39 -13.42 -0.54 -1.66
C ILE A 39 -12.52 0.46 -0.93
N THR A 40 -11.27 0.59 -1.37
CA THR A 40 -10.30 1.51 -0.80
C THR A 40 -10.32 2.85 -1.54
N TYR A 41 -10.38 3.92 -0.76
CA TYR A 41 -9.95 5.24 -1.20
C TYR A 41 -8.53 5.44 -0.67
N CYS A 42 -7.53 5.32 -1.55
CA CYS A 42 -6.14 5.52 -1.16
C CYS A 42 -5.96 6.96 -0.62
N PRO A 43 -5.23 7.18 0.49
CA PRO A 43 -4.99 8.51 1.02
C PRO A 43 -4.41 9.43 -0.05
N ASN A 44 -4.91 10.66 -0.14
CA ASN A 44 -4.33 11.64 -1.06
C ASN A 44 -2.96 12.07 -0.53
N LEU A 45 -1.91 11.48 -1.08
CA LEU A 45 -0.55 11.68 -0.60
C LEU A 45 -0.04 13.13 -0.75
N LYS A 46 -0.60 13.91 -1.68
CA LYS A 46 -0.30 15.36 -1.76
C LYS A 46 -0.85 16.10 -0.55
N ASN A 47 -2.04 15.72 -0.07
CA ASN A 47 -2.60 16.28 1.15
C ASN A 47 -1.79 15.84 2.36
N LEU A 48 -1.38 14.57 2.42
CA LEU A 48 -0.52 14.06 3.50
C LEU A 48 0.82 14.80 3.57
N ASP A 49 1.50 15.05 2.45
CA ASP A 49 2.75 15.84 2.43
C ASP A 49 2.51 17.27 2.92
N LYS A 50 1.47 17.93 2.39
CA LYS A 50 1.09 19.29 2.81
C LYS A 50 0.79 19.36 4.31
N GLU A 51 -0.07 18.48 4.81
CA GLU A 51 -0.46 18.42 6.23
C GLU A 51 0.74 18.06 7.12
N SER A 52 1.64 17.19 6.66
CA SER A 52 2.86 16.83 7.40
C SER A 52 3.81 18.02 7.49
N ARG A 53 3.97 18.80 6.42
CA ARG A 53 4.77 20.04 6.43
C ARG A 53 4.15 21.11 7.33
N GLU A 54 2.83 21.30 7.26
CA GLU A 54 2.10 22.22 8.14
C GLU A 54 2.26 21.81 9.61
N HIS A 55 2.11 20.52 9.91
CA HIS A 55 2.32 19.96 11.24
C HIS A 55 3.75 20.21 11.73
N LEU A 56 4.76 19.91 10.90
CA LEU A 56 6.18 20.09 11.24
C LEU A 56 6.63 21.56 11.21
N SER A 57 5.83 22.48 10.66
CA SER A 57 6.12 23.92 10.66
C SER A 57 5.93 24.56 12.04
N SER A 58 5.09 23.95 12.90
CA SER A 58 4.90 24.37 14.29
C SER A 58 6.04 23.90 15.19
N ALA A 59 6.70 24.84 15.87
CA ALA A 59 7.77 24.53 16.82
C ALA A 59 7.33 23.59 17.95
N PHE A 60 6.06 23.71 18.38
CA PHE A 60 5.49 22.84 19.40
C PHE A 60 5.42 21.39 18.94
N SER A 61 4.89 21.15 17.73
CA SER A 61 4.77 19.82 17.12
C SER A 61 6.12 19.16 16.88
N ARG A 62 7.16 19.95 16.55
CA ARG A 62 8.54 19.46 16.40
C ARG A 62 9.16 18.97 17.71
N THR A 63 8.75 19.52 18.85
CA THR A 63 9.38 19.26 20.16
C THR A 63 8.76 18.06 20.88
N VAL A 64 7.53 17.68 20.51
CA VAL A 64 6.82 16.54 21.12
C VAL A 64 7.24 15.24 20.43
N GLY A 65 8.01 14.42 21.15
CA GLY A 65 8.30 13.05 20.70
C GLY A 65 7.03 12.19 20.70
N SER A 66 6.99 11.18 19.83
CA SER A 66 5.89 10.20 19.80
C SER A 66 6.44 8.79 19.90
N SER A 67 5.66 7.89 20.50
CA SER A 67 5.96 6.46 20.52
C SER A 67 4.76 5.70 19.98
N MET A 68 5.02 4.77 19.06
CA MET A 68 4.04 3.79 18.61
C MET A 68 4.16 2.58 19.52
N LEU A 69 3.04 2.13 20.09
CA LEU A 69 2.99 0.96 20.95
C LEU A 69 2.45 -0.25 20.17
N LEU A 70 2.99 -1.42 20.46
CA LEU A 70 2.42 -2.71 20.12
C LEU A 70 1.18 -2.97 20.98
N GLU A 71 0.38 -3.96 20.56
CA GLU A 71 -0.82 -4.39 21.28
C GLU A 71 -0.53 -4.86 22.72
N ASP A 72 0.69 -5.35 22.98
CA ASP A 72 1.17 -5.75 24.31
C ASP A 72 1.79 -4.60 25.13
N GLY A 73 1.74 -3.37 24.63
CA GLY A 73 2.23 -2.16 25.31
C GLY A 73 3.72 -1.88 25.16
N ARG A 74 4.47 -2.70 24.40
CA ARG A 74 5.89 -2.41 24.08
C ARG A 74 5.99 -1.30 23.03
N VAL A 75 7.08 -0.52 23.06
CA VAL A 75 7.35 0.50 22.04
C VAL A 75 7.81 -0.20 20.75
N ALA A 76 7.04 -0.03 19.68
CA ALA A 76 7.33 -0.50 18.33
C ALA A 76 8.25 0.46 17.57
N ALA A 77 8.03 1.77 17.76
CA ALA A 77 8.80 2.83 17.15
C ALA A 77 8.77 4.07 18.04
N GLU A 78 9.85 4.86 18.02
CA GLU A 78 9.97 6.11 18.76
C GLU A 78 10.49 7.21 17.85
N THR A 79 9.77 8.32 17.81
CA THR A 79 10.18 9.56 17.16
C THR A 79 10.58 10.56 18.23
N LYS A 80 11.85 10.96 18.24
CA LYS A 80 12.34 12.02 19.14
C LYS A 80 11.93 13.40 18.64
N GLY A 81 11.53 14.28 19.56
CA GLY A 81 11.35 15.69 19.25
C GLY A 81 12.69 16.35 18.90
N THR A 82 12.69 17.26 17.93
CA THR A 82 13.89 17.98 17.45
C THR A 82 13.55 19.43 17.18
N VAL A 83 14.27 20.36 17.81
CA VAL A 83 13.97 21.81 17.73
C VAL A 83 14.56 22.46 16.47
N GLU A 84 15.67 21.92 15.96
CA GLU A 84 16.36 22.40 14.75
C GLU A 84 16.18 21.41 13.60
N LEU A 85 15.16 21.62 12.77
CA LEU A 85 14.98 20.93 11.49
C LEU A 85 15.12 21.96 10.37
N SER A 86 16.11 21.77 9.50
CA SER A 86 16.33 22.64 8.33
C SER A 86 16.95 21.85 7.18
N GLY A 87 16.75 22.31 5.95
CA GLY A 87 17.29 21.67 4.76
C GLY A 87 16.90 20.21 4.64
N ASP A 88 17.86 19.35 4.30
CA ASP A 88 17.64 17.92 4.04
C ASP A 88 17.06 17.17 5.25
N ALA A 89 17.43 17.55 6.47
CA ALA A 89 16.91 16.93 7.70
C ALA A 89 15.41 17.20 7.90
N PHE A 90 14.91 18.36 7.45
CA PHE A 90 13.47 18.64 7.47
C PHE A 90 12.73 17.78 6.46
N GLU A 91 13.28 17.62 5.25
CA GLU A 91 12.69 16.80 4.18
C GLU A 91 12.65 15.32 4.56
N GLU A 92 13.70 14.80 5.19
CA GLU A 92 13.70 13.44 5.74
C GLU A 92 12.62 13.28 6.81
N LYS A 93 12.46 14.27 7.69
CA LYS A 93 11.43 14.20 8.73
C LYS A 93 10.00 14.27 8.19
N VAL A 94 9.78 15.06 7.13
CA VAL A 94 8.50 15.10 6.42
C VAL A 94 8.19 13.73 5.83
N LYS A 95 9.17 13.06 5.18
CA LYS A 95 8.96 11.72 4.62
C LYS A 95 8.58 10.69 5.68
N GLU A 96 9.25 10.70 6.83
CA GLU A 96 8.91 9.82 7.95
C GLU A 96 7.48 10.06 8.48
N GLU A 97 7.08 11.33 8.63
CA GLU A 97 5.75 11.72 9.09
C GLU A 97 4.67 11.30 8.08
N VAL A 98 4.90 11.55 6.79
CA VAL A 98 4.01 11.12 5.70
C VAL A 98 3.84 9.60 5.73
N HIS A 99 4.94 8.85 5.84
CA HIS A 99 4.87 7.39 5.90
C HIS A 99 4.11 6.90 7.13
N SER A 100 4.38 7.46 8.31
CA SER A 100 3.70 7.12 9.56
C SER A 100 2.19 7.38 9.48
N ARG A 101 1.78 8.51 8.90
CA ARG A 101 0.37 8.85 8.68
C ARG A 101 -0.27 7.91 7.66
N TYR A 102 0.39 7.69 6.53
CA TYR A 102 -0.08 6.76 5.51
C TYR A 102 -0.31 5.36 6.07
N ALA A 103 0.64 4.82 6.85
CA ALA A 103 0.51 3.52 7.48
C ALA A 103 -0.71 3.43 8.43
N LYS A 104 -0.97 4.49 9.21
CA LYS A 104 -2.15 4.58 10.08
C LYS A 104 -3.45 4.65 9.27
N ASP A 105 -3.48 5.45 8.22
CA ASP A 105 -4.65 5.60 7.35
C ASP A 105 -4.99 4.30 6.64
N ILE A 106 -3.97 3.58 6.13
CA ILE A 106 -4.15 2.25 5.54
C ILE A 106 -4.65 1.26 6.58
N GLN A 107 -4.08 1.23 7.79
CA GLN A 107 -4.58 0.35 8.85
C GLN A 107 -6.05 0.63 9.21
N ASN A 108 -6.43 1.90 9.29
CA ASN A 108 -7.81 2.30 9.51
C ASN A 108 -8.70 1.87 8.34
N CYS A 109 -8.26 2.09 7.10
CA CYS A 109 -8.98 1.67 5.91
C CYS A 109 -9.19 0.15 5.84
N ILE A 110 -8.16 -0.63 6.20
CA ILE A 110 -8.24 -2.09 6.27
C ILE A 110 -9.31 -2.52 7.28
N LYS A 111 -9.27 -1.98 8.49
CA LYS A 111 -10.19 -2.36 9.58
C LYS A 111 -11.62 -1.89 9.32
N ALA A 112 -11.78 -0.69 8.80
CA ALA A 112 -13.07 -0.04 8.61
C ALA A 112 -13.76 -0.41 7.30
N ASN A 113 -13.01 -0.75 6.24
CA ASN A 113 -13.59 -0.98 4.92
C ASN A 113 -13.23 -2.35 4.34
N ILE A 114 -11.94 -2.65 4.20
CA ILE A 114 -11.49 -3.85 3.47
C ILE A 114 -11.94 -5.12 4.18
N ILE A 115 -11.64 -5.29 5.47
CA ILE A 115 -11.97 -6.51 6.23
C ILE A 115 -13.48 -6.73 6.29
N PRO A 116 -14.32 -5.74 6.68
CA PRO A 116 -15.77 -5.92 6.72
C PRO A 116 -16.36 -6.30 5.36
N ALA A 117 -15.97 -5.59 4.29
CA ALA A 117 -16.43 -5.89 2.94
C ALA A 117 -15.95 -7.27 2.46
N PHE A 118 -14.68 -7.62 2.71
CA PHE A 118 -14.11 -8.90 2.33
C PHE A 118 -14.81 -10.07 3.04
N ILE A 119 -15.08 -9.96 4.34
CA ILE A 119 -15.81 -10.98 5.10
C ILE A 119 -17.23 -11.15 4.55
N GLN A 120 -17.92 -10.05 4.25
CA GLN A 120 -19.26 -10.12 3.65
C GLN A 120 -19.19 -10.77 2.26
N PHE A 121 -18.20 -10.41 1.44
CA PHE A 121 -17.99 -10.97 0.11
C PHE A 121 -17.83 -12.50 0.15
N ILE A 122 -16.93 -13.03 0.98
CA ILE A 122 -16.68 -14.48 1.06
C ILE A 122 -17.82 -15.24 1.75
N THR A 123 -18.72 -14.53 2.45
CA THR A 123 -19.93 -15.11 3.02
C THR A 123 -21.00 -15.31 1.94
N ASP A 124 -21.14 -14.33 1.04
CA ASP A 124 -22.17 -14.32 0.00
C ASP A 124 -21.73 -15.08 -1.27
N HIS A 125 -20.42 -15.25 -1.47
CA HIS A 125 -19.87 -15.76 -2.72
C HIS A 125 -18.78 -16.80 -2.51
N THR A 126 -18.73 -17.76 -3.44
CA THR A 126 -17.63 -18.71 -3.58
C THR A 126 -16.84 -18.38 -4.84
N ILE A 127 -15.54 -18.15 -4.71
CA ILE A 127 -14.63 -17.92 -5.82
C ILE A 127 -13.91 -19.22 -6.16
N THR A 128 -13.94 -19.61 -7.43
CA THR A 128 -13.17 -20.76 -7.92
C THR A 128 -11.87 -20.29 -8.56
N LYS A 129 -10.86 -21.17 -8.57
CA LYS A 129 -9.62 -20.92 -9.31
C LYS A 129 -9.88 -20.74 -10.80
N ASP A 130 -10.78 -21.52 -11.40
CA ASP A 130 -11.08 -21.43 -12.83
C ASP A 130 -11.63 -20.04 -13.19
N PHE A 131 -12.55 -19.52 -12.37
CA PHE A 131 -13.06 -18.16 -12.54
C PHE A 131 -11.94 -17.11 -12.49
N LEU A 132 -11.02 -17.21 -11.52
CA LEU A 132 -9.89 -16.28 -11.42
C LEU A 132 -8.91 -16.43 -12.58
N ASN A 133 -8.67 -17.64 -13.05
CA ASN A 133 -7.81 -17.91 -14.19
C ASN A 133 -8.39 -17.32 -15.47
N ASP A 134 -9.69 -17.48 -15.71
CA ASP A 134 -10.39 -16.86 -16.83
C ASP A 134 -10.31 -15.32 -16.76
N LEU A 135 -10.51 -14.75 -15.57
CA LEU A 135 -10.34 -13.31 -15.33
C LEU A 135 -8.92 -12.83 -15.66
N CYS A 136 -7.90 -13.57 -15.23
CA CYS A 136 -6.50 -13.25 -15.51
C CYS A 136 -6.16 -13.38 -17.00
N ILE A 137 -6.66 -14.39 -17.70
CA ILE A 137 -6.43 -14.58 -19.15
C ILE A 137 -7.07 -13.46 -19.97
N GLN A 138 -8.25 -12.98 -19.55
CA GLN A 138 -8.97 -11.89 -20.22
C GLN A 138 -8.38 -10.50 -19.91
N SER A 139 -7.52 -10.39 -18.91
CA SER A 139 -6.93 -9.14 -18.48
C SER A 139 -5.72 -8.74 -19.34
N ASN A 140 -5.79 -7.58 -20.00
CA ASN A 140 -4.70 -7.08 -20.85
C ASN A 140 -3.41 -6.75 -20.08
N ILE A 141 -3.51 -6.51 -18.77
CA ILE A 141 -2.36 -6.18 -17.93
C ILE A 141 -1.62 -7.44 -17.44
N VAL A 142 -2.27 -8.60 -17.50
CA VAL A 142 -1.68 -9.88 -17.07
C VAL A 142 -1.05 -10.58 -18.27
N PRO A 143 0.27 -10.87 -18.26
CA PRO A 143 0.89 -11.70 -19.29
C PRO A 143 0.26 -13.09 -19.31
N ARG A 144 -0.11 -13.59 -20.50
CA ARG A 144 -0.82 -14.87 -20.66
C ARG A 144 -0.06 -16.06 -20.08
N ASP A 145 1.27 -16.05 -20.20
CA ASP A 145 2.18 -17.07 -19.65
C ASP A 145 2.30 -17.03 -18.12
N ARG A 146 1.76 -15.99 -17.48
CA ARG A 146 1.77 -15.80 -16.03
C ARG A 146 0.37 -15.82 -15.41
N ALA A 147 -0.69 -15.93 -16.20
CA ALA A 147 -2.08 -15.86 -15.74
C ALA A 147 -2.36 -16.86 -14.60
N THR A 148 -1.82 -18.08 -14.67
CA THR A 148 -1.98 -19.09 -13.62
C THR A 148 -1.40 -18.65 -12.28
N ILE A 149 -0.23 -18.00 -12.27
CA ILE A 149 0.42 -17.54 -11.02
C ILE A 149 -0.41 -16.41 -10.39
N TRP A 150 -0.94 -15.50 -11.20
CA TRP A 150 -1.88 -14.47 -10.72
C TRP A 150 -3.14 -15.10 -10.14
N ALA A 151 -3.75 -16.05 -10.84
CA ALA A 151 -4.97 -16.71 -10.39
C ALA A 151 -4.76 -17.48 -9.08
N GLU A 152 -3.64 -18.19 -8.94
CA GLU A 152 -3.28 -18.86 -7.68
C GLU A 152 -3.07 -17.85 -6.55
N GLY A 153 -2.33 -16.78 -6.80
CA GLY A 153 -2.10 -15.72 -5.82
C GLY A 153 -3.40 -15.08 -5.34
N LEU A 154 -4.30 -14.73 -6.26
CA LEU A 154 -5.62 -14.19 -5.94
C LEU A 154 -6.48 -15.20 -5.17
N TYR A 155 -6.47 -16.46 -5.60
CA TYR A 155 -7.24 -17.53 -4.95
C TYR A 155 -6.83 -17.70 -3.49
N PHE A 156 -5.51 -17.79 -3.21
CA PHE A 156 -5.02 -17.85 -1.84
C PHE A 156 -5.38 -16.60 -1.03
N GLY A 157 -5.49 -15.43 -1.66
CA GLY A 157 -5.99 -14.21 -1.04
C GLY A 157 -7.44 -14.36 -0.58
N PHE A 158 -8.33 -14.85 -1.45
CA PHE A 158 -9.73 -15.14 -1.10
C PHE A 158 -9.87 -16.23 -0.03
N GLU A 159 -8.96 -17.21 0.01
CA GLU A 159 -8.86 -18.23 1.07
C GLU A 159 -8.22 -17.71 2.37
N ARG A 160 -7.92 -16.40 2.47
CA ARG A 160 -7.26 -15.75 3.61
C ARG A 160 -5.83 -16.24 3.89
N ASN A 161 -5.22 -16.95 2.94
CA ASN A 161 -3.82 -17.29 2.98
C ASN A 161 -2.98 -16.16 2.35
N PHE A 162 -2.94 -15.02 3.05
CA PHE A 162 -2.22 -13.84 2.59
C PHE A 162 -0.71 -14.06 2.48
N LEU A 163 -0.13 -14.98 3.27
CA LEU A 163 1.28 -15.35 3.17
C LEU A 163 1.62 -15.92 1.78
N VAL A 164 0.88 -16.93 1.34
CA VAL A 164 1.09 -17.51 0.00
C VAL A 164 0.67 -16.54 -1.09
N SER A 165 -0.46 -15.85 -0.90
CA SER A 165 -0.95 -14.85 -1.85
C SER A 165 0.09 -13.77 -2.15
N THR A 166 0.69 -13.17 -1.11
CA THR A 166 1.69 -12.12 -1.28
C THR A 166 2.98 -12.63 -1.91
N HIS A 167 3.46 -13.81 -1.52
CA HIS A 167 4.64 -14.43 -2.14
C HIS A 167 4.45 -14.74 -3.63
N LEU A 168 3.21 -14.99 -4.08
CA LEU A 168 2.91 -15.19 -5.49
C LEU A 168 2.71 -13.86 -6.24
N LEU A 169 1.92 -12.95 -5.67
CA LEU A 169 1.47 -11.73 -6.35
C LEU A 169 2.53 -10.62 -6.39
N ILE A 170 3.32 -10.40 -5.33
CA ILE A 170 4.31 -9.32 -5.30
C ILE A 170 5.31 -9.46 -6.47
N PRO A 171 5.93 -10.63 -6.73
CA PRO A 171 6.80 -10.80 -7.90
C PRO A 171 6.10 -10.55 -9.24
N GLN A 172 4.78 -10.81 -9.34
CA GLN A 172 4.04 -10.53 -10.58
C GLN A 172 3.79 -9.04 -10.77
N VAL A 173 3.50 -8.30 -9.69
CA VAL A 173 3.40 -6.83 -9.72
C VAL A 173 4.74 -6.21 -10.14
N GLU A 174 5.86 -6.71 -9.62
CA GLU A 174 7.18 -6.25 -10.08
C GLU A 174 7.43 -6.53 -11.56
N TYR A 175 7.08 -7.74 -12.02
CA TYR A 175 7.22 -8.11 -13.42
C TYR A 175 6.36 -7.22 -14.33
N LEU A 176 5.14 -6.91 -13.90
CA LEU A 176 4.25 -5.99 -14.59
C LEU A 176 4.88 -4.60 -14.72
N ILE A 177 5.40 -4.03 -13.62
CA ILE A 177 6.07 -2.73 -13.63
C ILE A 177 7.25 -2.72 -14.60
N ARG A 178 8.08 -3.78 -14.59
CA ARG A 178 9.18 -3.94 -15.55
C ARG A 178 8.68 -4.00 -16.99
N THR A 179 7.59 -4.71 -17.24
CA THR A 179 7.00 -4.84 -18.57
C THR A 179 6.50 -3.50 -19.10
N LEU A 180 5.80 -2.72 -18.27
CA LEU A 180 5.33 -1.38 -18.62
C LEU A 180 6.50 -0.44 -18.97
N LEU A 181 7.57 -0.46 -18.16
CA LEU A 181 8.77 0.35 -18.42
C LEU A 181 9.47 -0.06 -19.73
N LYS A 182 9.62 -1.38 -19.98
CA LYS A 182 10.20 -1.90 -21.23
C LYS A 182 9.38 -1.48 -22.46
N GLN A 183 8.05 -1.56 -22.36
CA GLN A 183 7.13 -1.12 -23.43
C GLN A 183 7.25 0.38 -23.73
N ALA A 184 7.58 1.19 -22.72
CA ALA A 184 7.85 2.62 -22.86
C ALA A 184 9.29 2.94 -23.31
N GLY A 185 10.13 1.93 -23.60
CA GLY A 185 11.53 2.12 -24.02
C GLY A 185 12.48 2.45 -22.87
N VAL A 186 12.06 2.30 -21.62
CA VAL A 186 12.87 2.59 -20.44
C VAL A 186 13.74 1.38 -20.10
N ARG A 187 15.05 1.60 -19.95
CA ARG A 187 15.99 0.54 -19.59
C ARG A 187 15.78 0.08 -18.14
N THR A 188 15.42 -1.19 -17.96
CA THR A 188 15.21 -1.80 -16.63
C THR A 188 16.45 -2.53 -16.10
N THR A 189 17.53 -2.61 -16.86
CA THR A 189 18.79 -3.26 -16.45
C THR A 189 19.87 -2.25 -16.08
N VAL A 190 20.84 -2.70 -15.29
CA VAL A 190 22.12 -2.03 -15.03
C VAL A 190 23.25 -3.02 -15.26
N MET A 191 24.41 -2.51 -15.68
CA MET A 191 25.60 -3.36 -15.75
C MET A 191 26.10 -3.65 -14.33
N GLU A 192 26.40 -4.91 -14.06
CA GLU A 192 27.05 -5.30 -12.83
C GLU A 192 28.48 -4.75 -12.78
N GLN A 193 28.88 -4.26 -11.60
CA GLN A 193 30.16 -3.58 -11.43
C GLN A 193 31.31 -4.55 -11.72
N GLY A 194 32.09 -4.25 -12.75
CA GLY A 194 33.26 -5.05 -13.15
C GLY A 194 32.95 -6.22 -14.09
N SER A 195 31.72 -6.35 -14.61
CA SER A 195 31.38 -7.36 -15.62
C SER A 195 30.59 -6.75 -16.79
N ALA A 196 30.48 -7.49 -17.89
CA ALA A 196 29.60 -7.15 -19.02
C ALA A 196 28.17 -7.71 -18.82
N ILE A 197 27.85 -8.20 -17.62
CA ILE A 197 26.57 -8.82 -17.32
C ILE A 197 25.56 -7.73 -16.97
N GLU A 198 24.40 -7.79 -17.62
CA GLU A 198 23.26 -6.95 -17.27
C GLU A 198 22.41 -7.65 -16.20
N VAL A 199 22.14 -6.93 -15.11
CA VAL A 199 21.24 -7.35 -14.04
C VAL A 199 20.02 -6.44 -14.02
N GLU A 200 18.84 -7.00 -13.70
CA GLU A 200 17.62 -6.21 -13.57
C GLU A 200 17.72 -5.27 -12.36
N LYS A 201 17.22 -4.04 -12.53
CA LYS A 201 17.08 -3.07 -11.44
C LYS A 201 16.14 -3.63 -10.37
N GLY A 202 16.45 -3.34 -9.12
CA GLY A 202 15.55 -3.58 -7.99
C GLY A 202 14.28 -2.73 -8.09
N LEU A 203 13.19 -3.20 -7.48
CA LEU A 203 11.89 -2.53 -7.54
C LEU A 203 11.96 -1.06 -7.11
N ASN A 204 12.66 -0.76 -6.00
CA ASN A 204 12.83 0.61 -5.52
C ASN A 204 13.40 1.54 -6.61
N THR A 205 14.46 1.10 -7.29
CA THR A 205 15.08 1.86 -8.40
C THR A 205 14.13 2.03 -9.58
N LEU A 206 13.28 1.04 -9.88
CA LEU A 206 12.28 1.14 -10.93
C LEU A 206 11.20 2.17 -10.58
N LEU A 207 10.70 2.15 -9.35
CA LEU A 207 9.68 3.11 -8.88
C LEU A 207 10.22 4.54 -8.72
N ASP A 208 11.53 4.73 -8.61
CA ASP A 208 12.16 6.05 -8.57
C ASP A 208 12.54 6.61 -9.96
N THR A 209 12.37 5.83 -11.02
CA THR A 209 12.70 6.27 -12.37
C THR A 209 11.70 7.35 -12.84
N PRO A 210 12.13 8.53 -13.32
CA PRO A 210 11.23 9.62 -13.71
C PRO A 210 10.15 9.22 -14.72
N ASP A 211 10.48 8.33 -15.66
CA ASP A 211 9.60 7.88 -16.72
C ASP A 211 8.36 7.13 -16.20
N ILE A 212 8.45 6.49 -15.01
CA ILE A 212 7.33 5.73 -14.44
C ILE A 212 6.13 6.62 -14.09
N LYS A 213 6.37 7.91 -13.82
CA LYS A 213 5.32 8.90 -13.53
C LYS A 213 4.41 9.18 -14.72
N SER A 214 4.86 8.85 -15.93
CA SER A 214 4.04 8.94 -17.15
C SER A 214 3.21 7.68 -17.41
N LEU A 215 3.50 6.57 -16.71
CA LEU A 215 2.90 5.26 -16.92
C LEU A 215 1.92 4.86 -15.83
N LEU A 216 2.15 5.31 -14.59
CA LEU A 216 1.30 5.03 -13.43
C LEU A 216 0.70 6.31 -12.87
N ASP A 217 -0.54 6.22 -12.39
CA ASP A 217 -1.12 7.28 -11.56
C ASP A 217 -0.23 7.53 -10.35
N ASN A 218 -0.09 8.80 -9.97
CA ASN A 218 0.80 9.19 -8.89
C ASN A 218 0.40 8.57 -7.54
N ASN A 219 -0.88 8.36 -7.28
CA ASN A 219 -1.31 7.72 -6.03
C ASN A 219 -0.90 6.25 -6.02
N ILE A 220 -1.08 5.53 -7.14
CA ILE A 220 -0.66 4.13 -7.28
C ILE A 220 0.86 4.00 -7.13
N LEU A 221 1.63 4.88 -7.79
CA LEU A 221 3.09 4.86 -7.72
C LEU A 221 3.57 4.99 -6.27
N GLU A 222 3.05 5.98 -5.55
CA GLU A 222 3.48 6.24 -4.19
C GLU A 222 2.96 5.17 -3.22
N GLU A 223 1.76 4.62 -3.42
CA GLU A 223 1.26 3.46 -2.67
C GLU A 223 2.19 2.25 -2.82
N LEU A 224 2.61 1.93 -4.05
CA LEU A 224 3.59 0.86 -4.30
C LEU A 224 4.91 1.12 -3.57
N LYS A 225 5.37 2.38 -3.50
CA LYS A 225 6.57 2.73 -2.72
C LYS A 225 6.38 2.49 -1.24
N HIS A 226 5.27 2.95 -0.68
CA HIS A 226 4.98 2.79 0.75
C HIS A 226 4.82 1.32 1.15
N LEU A 227 4.19 0.50 0.30
CA LEU A 227 3.91 -0.90 0.59
C LEU A 227 5.08 -1.84 0.32
N LEU A 228 5.87 -1.60 -0.74
CA LEU A 228 6.86 -2.58 -1.23
C LEU A 228 8.31 -2.15 -1.06
N THR A 229 8.59 -0.88 -0.75
CA THR A 229 9.97 -0.36 -0.76
C THR A 229 10.39 0.36 0.51
N TYR A 230 9.45 0.89 1.27
CA TYR A 230 9.75 1.58 2.51
C TYR A 230 10.26 0.59 3.58
N LYS A 231 11.36 0.93 4.25
CA LYS A 231 12.04 0.10 5.25
C LYS A 231 11.93 0.72 6.63
#